data_AF-A0A7C7CQ81-F1
#
_entry.id   AF-A0A7C7CQ81-F1
#
_cell.length_a   1.000
_cell.length_b   1.000
_cell.length_c   1.000
_cell.angle_alpha   90.00
_cell.angle_beta   90.00
_cell.angle_gamma   90.00
#
_symmetry.space_group_name_H-M   'P 1'
#
loop_
_entity.id
_entity.type
_entity.pdbx_description
1 polymer ?
#
loop_
_entity_poly.entity_id
_entity_poly.type
_entity_poly.pdbx_seq_one_letter_code
_entity_poly.pdbx_strand_id
1 'polypeptide(L)'
;MKLKSEILDKDDLIQEDLFLRGVKAFNERDFFEAHELWEELWSEYNLSDRIFVQGMIQAAVGFYHLFTDNLKGAKSLIQKSLNKLHNGSETIQWSKIHRNIDVEAFVKKLNICLEKLLVISDCSEFNLELVPSIVFTSKSNDG
;
A
#
# COMPACT_ATOMS: atom_id res chain seq x y z
N MET A 1 -4.47 -27.34 32.00
CA MET A 1 -4.91 -26.24 31.12
C MET A 1 -3.76 -25.97 30.16
N LYS A 2 -3.83 -26.51 28.93
CA LYS A 2 -2.73 -26.40 27.95
C LYS A 2 -2.67 -24.95 27.45
N LEU A 3 -1.51 -24.30 27.57
CA LEU A 3 -1.19 -23.11 26.80
C LEU A 3 -1.36 -23.45 25.32
N LYS A 4 -2.35 -22.87 24.65
CA LYS A 4 -2.38 -22.80 23.19
C LYS A 4 -1.32 -21.77 22.81
N SER A 5 -0.11 -22.23 22.48
CA SER A 5 0.70 -21.47 21.54
C SER A 5 -0.14 -21.37 20.26
N GLU A 6 -0.61 -20.18 19.92
CA GLU A 6 -1.30 -19.91 18.67
C GLU A 6 -0.33 -20.24 17.52
N ILE A 7 -0.51 -21.42 16.93
CA ILE A 7 0.15 -21.77 15.68
C ILE A 7 -0.63 -20.98 14.62
N LEU A 8 0.01 -19.96 14.05
CA LEU A 8 -0.52 -19.26 12.88
C LEU A 8 -0.71 -20.31 11.77
N ASP A 9 -1.86 -20.29 11.09
CA ASP A 9 -2.09 -21.21 9.98
C ASP A 9 -1.01 -20.99 8.91
N LYS A 10 -0.66 -22.05 8.17
CA LYS A 10 0.31 -21.97 7.08
C LYS A 10 -0.11 -20.89 6.07
N ASP A 11 -1.40 -20.79 5.79
CA ASP A 11 -1.93 -19.79 4.85
C ASP A 11 -1.82 -18.36 5.41
N ASP A 12 -1.99 -18.17 6.72
CA ASP A 12 -1.80 -16.87 7.36
C ASP A 12 -0.32 -16.43 7.31
N LEU A 13 0.62 -17.38 7.46
CA LEU A 13 2.05 -17.10 7.33
C LEU A 13 2.42 -16.68 5.89
N ILE A 14 1.83 -17.33 4.89
CA ILE A 14 2.07 -16.99 3.48
C ILE A 14 1.46 -15.62 3.15
N GLN A 15 0.25 -15.34 3.63
CA GLN A 15 -0.39 -14.04 3.42
C GLN A 15 0.45 -12.89 4.00
N GLU A 16 0.98 -13.07 5.21
CA GLU A 16 1.85 -12.08 5.84
C GLU A 16 3.18 -11.95 5.09
N ASP A 17 3.81 -13.05 4.65
CA ASP A 17 5.03 -13.02 3.84
C ASP A 17 4.84 -12.24 2.54
N LEU A 18 3.78 -12.53 1.78
CA LEU A 18 3.45 -11.81 0.54
C LEU A 18 3.28 -10.31 0.79
N PHE A 19 2.56 -9.94 1.86
CA PHE A 19 2.37 -8.55 2.22
C PHE A 19 3.70 -7.85 2.54
N LEU A 20 4.52 -8.46 3.41
CA LEU A 20 5.80 -7.90 3.85
C LEU A 20 6.81 -7.80 2.71
N ARG A 21 6.87 -8.80 1.82
CA ARG A 21 7.72 -8.77 0.62
C ARG A 21 7.27 -7.67 -0.33
N GLY A 22 5.97 -7.47 -0.52
CA GLY A 22 5.45 -6.36 -1.32
C GLY A 22 5.80 -4.99 -0.71
N VAL A 23 5.75 -4.85 0.62
CA VAL A 23 6.22 -3.63 1.31
C VAL A 23 7.71 -3.39 1.07
N LYS A 24 8.53 -4.44 1.14
CA LYS A 24 9.97 -4.36 0.86
C LYS A 24 10.22 -3.91 -0.59
N ALA A 25 9.60 -4.56 -1.56
CA ALA A 25 9.73 -4.22 -2.98
C ALA A 25 9.29 -2.77 -3.27
N PHE A 26 8.17 -2.34 -2.70
CA PHE A 26 7.67 -0.97 -2.84
C PHE A 26 8.69 0.05 -2.32
N ASN A 27 9.26 -0.20 -1.13
CA ASN A 27 10.27 0.66 -0.53
C ASN A 27 11.60 0.70 -1.32
N GLU A 28 11.93 -0.38 -2.02
CA GLU A 28 13.08 -0.47 -2.94
C GLU A 28 12.77 0.16 -4.32
N ARG A 29 11.57 0.76 -4.49
CA ARG A 29 11.05 1.32 -5.75
C ARG A 29 10.85 0.28 -6.87
N ASP A 30 10.82 -1.00 -6.52
CA ASP A 30 10.39 -2.09 -7.42
C ASP A 30 8.87 -2.21 -7.39
N PHE A 31 8.21 -1.22 -7.99
CA PHE A 31 6.76 -1.09 -7.91
C PHE A 31 6.01 -2.17 -8.68
N PHE A 32 6.62 -2.77 -9.69
CA PHE A 32 6.01 -3.87 -10.43
C PHE A 32 6.03 -5.15 -9.59
N GLU A 33 7.16 -5.49 -8.96
CA GLU A 33 7.23 -6.63 -8.05
C GLU A 33 6.27 -6.46 -6.85
N ALA A 34 6.20 -5.24 -6.28
CA ALA A 34 5.24 -4.96 -5.22
C ALA A 34 3.77 -5.18 -5.66
N HIS A 35 3.44 -4.80 -6.90
CA HIS A 35 2.14 -5.06 -7.50
C HIS A 35 1.86 -6.56 -7.61
N GLU A 36 2.78 -7.34 -8.19
CA GLU A 36 2.58 -8.78 -8.40
C GLU A 36 2.38 -9.51 -7.06
N LEU A 37 3.20 -9.21 -6.05
CA LEU A 37 3.12 -9.84 -4.73
C LEU A 37 1.79 -9.53 -4.01
N TRP A 38 1.32 -8.29 -4.10
CA TRP A 38 0.04 -7.92 -3.50
C TRP A 38 -1.16 -8.38 -4.33
N GLU A 39 -1.05 -8.49 -5.66
CA GLU A 39 -2.08 -9.07 -6.52
C GLU A 39 -2.23 -10.57 -6.23
N GLU A 40 -1.14 -11.32 -6.05
CA GLU A 40 -1.16 -12.73 -5.62
C GLU A 40 -1.86 -12.87 -4.25
N LEU A 41 -1.49 -12.03 -3.28
CA LEU A 41 -2.15 -11.98 -1.98
C LEU A 41 -3.66 -11.72 -2.12
N TRP A 42 -4.05 -10.81 -3.02
CA TRP A 42 -5.43 -10.42 -3.24
C TRP A 42 -6.24 -11.43 -4.06
N SER A 43 -5.65 -12.14 -5.02
CA SER A 43 -6.35 -13.08 -5.89
C SER A 43 -6.54 -14.43 -5.23
N GLU A 44 -5.50 -14.93 -4.56
CA GLU A 44 -5.46 -16.31 -4.05
C GLU A 44 -6.12 -16.49 -2.68
N TYR A 45 -6.27 -15.40 -1.91
CA TYR A 45 -6.74 -15.46 -0.53
C TYR A 45 -8.00 -14.63 -0.26
N ASN A 46 -8.86 -15.15 0.62
CA ASN A 46 -10.07 -14.44 1.07
C ASN A 46 -9.76 -13.51 2.23
N LEU A 47 -9.25 -12.32 1.91
CA LEU A 47 -8.80 -11.34 2.91
C LEU A 47 -9.97 -10.55 3.51
N SER A 48 -9.97 -10.39 4.83
CA SER A 48 -10.92 -9.49 5.52
C SER A 48 -10.72 -8.02 5.14
N ASP A 49 -9.50 -7.65 4.76
CA ASP A 49 -9.10 -6.30 4.37
C ASP A 49 -8.79 -6.18 2.86
N ARG A 50 -9.46 -6.99 2.03
CA ARG A 50 -9.27 -7.04 0.58
C ARG A 50 -9.24 -5.68 -0.11
N ILE A 51 -10.06 -4.72 0.34
CA ILE A 51 -10.09 -3.35 -0.21
C ILE A 51 -8.83 -2.56 0.14
N PHE A 52 -8.24 -2.77 1.32
CA PHE A 52 -6.97 -2.17 1.71
C PHE A 52 -5.85 -2.66 0.78
N VAL A 53 -5.72 -3.98 0.62
CA VAL A 53 -4.70 -4.57 -0.27
C VAL A 53 -4.89 -4.09 -1.71
N GLN A 54 -6.14 -3.98 -2.18
CA GLN A 54 -6.41 -3.38 -3.50
C GLN A 54 -5.98 -1.90 -3.60
N GLY A 55 -6.04 -1.14 -2.51
CA GLY A 55 -5.47 0.20 -2.43
C GLY A 55 -3.95 0.18 -2.61
N MET A 56 -3.26 -0.71 -1.89
CA MET A 56 -1.81 -0.88 -1.99
C MET A 56 -1.36 -1.28 -3.41
N ILE A 57 -2.06 -2.23 -4.04
CA ILE A 57 -1.86 -2.63 -5.45
C ILE A 57 -1.97 -1.41 -6.37
N GLN A 58 -3.02 -0.60 -6.21
CA GLN A 58 -3.23 0.61 -7.01
C GLN A 58 -2.17 1.69 -6.78
N ALA A 59 -1.63 1.81 -5.56
CA ALA A 59 -0.50 2.67 -5.30
C ALA A 59 0.75 2.18 -6.06
N ALA A 60 1.08 0.89 -5.94
CA ALA A 60 2.23 0.29 -6.62
C ALA A 60 2.18 0.49 -8.13
N VAL A 61 1.11 0.05 -8.80
CA VAL A 61 1.01 0.21 -10.26
C VAL A 61 0.89 1.68 -10.69
N GLY A 62 0.36 2.57 -9.83
CA GLY A 62 0.36 4.01 -10.06
C GLY A 62 1.77 4.60 -10.13
N PHE A 63 2.66 4.19 -9.23
CA PHE A 63 4.08 4.59 -9.28
C PHE A 63 4.85 3.88 -10.38
N TYR A 64 4.55 2.62 -10.70
CA TYR A 64 5.11 1.96 -11.88
C TYR A 64 4.81 2.76 -13.16
N HIS A 65 3.54 3.15 -13.36
CA HIS A 65 3.15 4.00 -14.50
C HIS A 65 3.89 5.33 -14.53
N LEU A 66 4.14 5.95 -13.38
CA LEU A 66 4.93 7.18 -13.32
C LEU A 66 6.37 6.94 -13.81
N PHE A 67 6.97 5.81 -13.45
CA PHE A 67 8.35 5.44 -13.82
C PHE A 67 8.47 5.00 -15.28
N THR A 68 7.39 4.53 -15.89
CA THR A 68 7.33 4.11 -17.30
C THR A 68 6.64 5.14 -18.20
N ASP A 69 6.69 6.42 -17.82
CA ASP A 69 6.20 7.56 -18.63
C ASP A 69 4.70 7.52 -19.00
N ASN A 70 3.88 6.98 -18.10
CA ASN A 70 2.41 6.94 -18.22
C ASN A 70 1.75 7.85 -17.18
N LEU A 71 1.83 9.17 -17.40
CA LEU A 71 1.31 10.17 -16.45
C LEU A 71 -0.20 10.03 -16.19
N LYS A 72 -0.99 9.79 -17.24
CA LYS A 72 -2.45 9.64 -17.12
C LYS A 72 -2.80 8.41 -16.26
N GLY A 73 -2.10 7.31 -16.50
CA GLY A 73 -2.23 6.08 -15.71
C GLY A 73 -1.86 6.31 -14.25
N ALA A 74 -0.73 6.97 -13.99
CA ALA A 74 -0.27 7.30 -12.64
C ALA A 74 -1.33 8.13 -11.88
N LYS A 75 -1.78 9.25 -12.46
CA LYS A 75 -2.83 10.11 -11.88
C LYS A 75 -4.08 9.31 -11.49
N SER A 76 -4.58 8.48 -12.41
CA SER A 76 -5.80 7.71 -12.20
C SER A 76 -5.67 6.68 -11.08
N LEU A 77 -4.54 5.96 -11.03
CA LEU A 77 -4.34 4.87 -10.07
C LEU A 77 -4.02 5.39 -8.67
N ILE A 78 -3.21 6.44 -8.55
CA ILE A 78 -2.93 7.08 -7.25
C ILE A 78 -4.22 7.63 -6.63
N GLN A 79 -5.09 8.27 -7.43
CA GLN A 79 -6.41 8.71 -6.96
C GLN A 79 -7.30 7.55 -6.50
N LYS A 80 -7.35 6.45 -7.27
CA LYS A 80 -8.14 5.26 -6.90
C LYS A 80 -7.62 4.57 -5.65
N SER A 81 -6.29 4.53 -5.48
CA SER A 81 -5.63 4.06 -4.26
C SER A 81 -6.06 4.88 -3.06
N LEU A 82 -5.97 6.22 -3.16
CA LEU A 82 -6.43 7.12 -2.10
C LEU A 82 -7.88 6.86 -1.71
N ASN A 83 -8.79 6.68 -2.68
CA ASN A 83 -10.20 6.38 -2.38
C ASN A 83 -10.41 5.08 -1.59
N LYS A 84 -9.46 4.12 -1.64
CA LYS A 84 -9.52 2.87 -0.88
C LYS A 84 -8.80 2.92 0.46
N LEU A 85 -7.72 3.69 0.54
CA LEU A 85 -6.88 3.81 1.74
C LEU A 85 -7.33 4.94 2.67
N HIS A 86 -8.09 5.90 2.17
CA HIS A 86 -8.50 7.07 2.93
C HIS A 86 -9.65 6.75 3.90
N ASN A 87 -9.44 7.10 5.16
CA ASN A 87 -10.33 6.94 6.30
C ASN A 87 -11.49 7.96 6.32
N GLY A 88 -11.96 8.40 5.15
CA GLY A 88 -12.95 9.48 5.00
C GLY A 88 -14.13 9.12 4.11
N SER A 89 -14.20 7.86 3.64
CA SER A 89 -15.47 7.29 3.21
C SER A 89 -16.25 6.91 4.46
N GLU A 90 -17.53 7.30 4.55
CA GLU A 90 -18.44 6.86 5.63
C GLU A 90 -18.44 5.34 5.83
N THR A 91 -18.03 4.58 4.80
CA THR A 91 -18.10 3.13 4.73
C THR A 91 -16.78 2.41 5.01
N ILE A 92 -15.62 3.10 4.92
CA ILE A 92 -14.29 2.46 5.06
C ILE A 92 -13.46 3.22 6.07
N GLN A 93 -13.24 2.61 7.23
CA GLN A 93 -12.40 3.15 8.28
C GLN A 93 -11.25 2.20 8.62
N TRP A 94 -10.09 2.42 7.98
CA TRP A 94 -8.85 1.77 8.41
C TRP A 94 -8.33 2.47 9.66
N SER A 95 -7.88 1.70 10.64
CA SER A 95 -7.13 2.24 11.77
C SER A 95 -5.87 2.95 11.28
N LYS A 96 -5.39 3.92 12.07
CA LYS A 96 -4.12 4.62 11.79
C LYS A 96 -2.98 3.65 11.48
N ILE A 97 -2.97 2.52 12.19
CA ILE A 97 -2.07 1.40 11.99
C ILE A 97 -2.88 0.23 11.48
N HIS A 98 -2.50 -0.35 10.34
CA HIS A 98 -3.09 -1.56 9.79
C HIS A 98 -1.99 -2.44 9.23
N ARG A 99 -2.04 -3.77 9.43
CA ARG A 99 -0.93 -4.69 9.09
C ARG A 99 0.44 -4.17 9.55
N ASN A 100 0.50 -3.60 10.76
CA ASN A 100 1.70 -2.99 11.36
C ASN A 100 2.34 -1.85 10.55
N ILE A 101 1.65 -1.23 9.59
CA ILE A 101 2.15 -0.04 8.87
C ILE A 101 1.39 1.22 9.29
N ASP A 102 2.06 2.38 9.23
CA ASP A 102 1.43 3.68 9.46
C ASP A 102 0.66 4.13 8.20
N VAL A 103 -0.61 3.73 8.14
CA VAL A 103 -1.51 4.02 7.00
C VAL A 103 -1.76 5.51 6.87
N GLU A 104 -1.92 6.21 8.00
CA GLU A 104 -2.18 7.64 8.01
C GLU A 104 -1.01 8.41 7.39
N ALA A 105 0.23 8.08 7.79
CA ALA A 105 1.43 8.68 7.21
C ALA A 105 1.56 8.37 5.71
N PHE A 106 1.28 7.13 5.31
CA PHE A 106 1.32 6.73 3.91
C PHE A 106 0.29 7.51 3.06
N VAL A 107 -0.96 7.58 3.51
CA VAL A 107 -2.04 8.32 2.83
C VAL A 107 -1.75 9.81 2.75
N LYS A 108 -1.19 10.43 3.79
CA LYS A 108 -0.77 11.85 3.75
C LYS A 108 0.24 12.10 2.64
N LYS A 109 1.28 11.26 2.53
CA LYS A 109 2.29 11.38 1.47
C LYS A 109 1.71 11.09 0.08
N LEU A 110 0.79 10.13 -0.02
CA LEU A 110 0.13 9.78 -1.27
C LEU A 110 -0.75 10.93 -1.80
N ASN A 111 -1.42 11.67 -0.90
CA ASN A 111 -2.14 12.90 -1.27
C ASN A 111 -1.19 13.98 -1.82
N ILE A 112 -0.05 14.20 -1.16
CA ILE A 112 0.98 15.13 -1.66
C ILE A 112 1.45 14.72 -3.06
N CYS A 113 1.69 13.43 -3.28
CA CYS A 113 2.06 12.92 -4.62
C CYS A 113 0.97 13.24 -5.65
N LEU A 114 -0.30 12.98 -5.33
CA LEU A 114 -1.40 13.25 -6.24
C LEU A 114 -1.49 14.74 -6.58
N GLU A 115 -1.42 15.64 -5.60
CA GLU A 115 -1.44 17.09 -5.82
C GLU A 115 -0.33 17.53 -6.77
N LYS A 116 0.88 16.98 -6.62
CA LYS A 116 2.02 17.27 -7.51
C LYS A 116 1.86 16.66 -8.89
N LEU A 117 1.33 15.44 -8.99
CA LEU A 117 1.01 14.82 -10.27
C LEU A 117 0.01 15.68 -11.05
N LEU A 118 -1.03 16.21 -10.40
CA LEU A 118 -2.10 16.96 -11.06
C LEU A 118 -1.64 18.26 -11.75
N VAL A 119 -0.53 18.86 -11.31
CA VAL A 119 -0.03 20.13 -11.86
C VAL A 119 1.07 19.98 -12.91
N ILE A 120 1.62 18.78 -13.09
CA ILE A 120 2.64 18.50 -14.12
C ILE A 120 2.01 17.98 -15.41
N SER A 121 2.73 18.21 -16.52
CA SER A 121 2.34 17.79 -17.87
C SER A 121 3.12 16.57 -18.37
N ASP A 122 4.30 16.33 -17.81
CA ASP A 122 5.23 15.26 -18.18
C ASP A 122 5.77 14.55 -16.93
N CYS A 123 6.01 13.23 -17.00
CA CYS A 123 6.49 12.44 -15.86
C CYS A 123 7.87 12.89 -15.34
N SER A 124 8.73 13.41 -16.22
CA SER A 124 10.07 13.90 -15.85
C SER A 124 10.05 15.12 -14.94
N GLU A 125 8.93 15.84 -14.87
CA GLU A 125 8.74 16.98 -13.96
C GLU A 125 8.48 16.54 -12.51
N PHE A 126 8.15 15.27 -12.28
CA PHE A 126 7.82 14.78 -10.94
C PHE A 126 9.08 14.61 -10.08
N ASN A 127 9.04 15.16 -8.86
CA ASN A 127 10.10 14.93 -7.88
C ASN A 127 9.96 13.54 -7.26
N LEU A 128 10.80 12.60 -7.69
CA LEU A 128 10.82 11.21 -7.22
C LEU A 128 11.09 11.07 -5.70
N GLU A 129 11.66 12.07 -5.05
CA GLU A 129 11.86 12.06 -3.58
C GLU A 129 10.56 12.21 -2.80
N LEU A 130 9.46 12.56 -3.46
CA LEU A 130 8.13 12.60 -2.84
C LEU A 130 7.47 11.23 -2.76
N VAL A 131 7.96 10.24 -3.51
CA VAL A 131 7.40 8.89 -3.48
C VAL A 131 7.49 8.36 -2.04
N PRO A 132 6.37 7.94 -1.43
CA PRO A 132 6.37 7.50 -0.05
C PRO A 132 7.18 6.22 0.12
N SER A 133 7.85 6.10 1.26
CA SER A 133 8.19 4.80 1.82
C SER A 133 7.12 4.39 2.84
N ILE A 134 6.80 3.12 2.87
CA ILE A 134 5.94 2.46 3.84
C ILE A 134 6.75 2.20 5.10
N VAL A 135 6.28 2.71 6.24
CA VAL A 135 6.96 2.59 7.53
C VAL A 135 6.19 1.63 8.42
N PHE A 136 6.90 0.62 8.94
CA PHE A 136 6.37 -0.24 9.99
C PHE A 136 6.31 0.51 11.31
N THR A 137 5.18 0.41 12.00
CA THR A 137 5.09 0.85 13.39
C THR A 137 5.58 -0.27 14.29
N SER A 138 6.57 0.02 15.14
CA SER A 138 6.78 -0.81 16.33
C SER A 138 5.47 -0.84 17.11
N LYS A 139 4.99 -2.04 17.50
CA LYS A 139 3.89 -2.15 18.47
C LYS A 139 4.14 -1.13 19.57
N SER A 140 3.21 -0.19 19.77
CA SER A 140 3.17 0.52 21.02
C SER A 140 3.00 -0.57 22.09
N ASN A 141 4.04 -0.79 22.88
CA ASN A 141 3.86 -1.38 24.19
C ASN A 141 3.08 -0.33 24.99
N ASP A 142 1.77 -0.26 24.74
CA ASP A 142 0.86 0.44 25.64
C ASP A 142 0.80 -0.43 26.90
N GLY A 143 1.65 -0.05 27.85
CA GLY A 143 1.67 -0.59 29.22
C GLY A 143 0.53 -0.05 30.07
#